data_AF-A0A2S7X7B8-F1
#
_entry.id   AF-A0A2S7X7B8-F1
#
_cell.length_a   1.000
_cell.length_b   1.000
_cell.length_c   1.000
_cell.angle_alpha   90.00
_cell.angle_beta   90.00
_cell.angle_gamma   90.00
#
_symmetry.space_group_name_H-M   'P 1'
#
loop_
_entity.id
_entity.type
_entity.pdbx_description
1 polymer ?
#
loop_
_entity_poly.entity_id
_entity_poly.type
_entity_poly.pdbx_seq_one_letter_code
_entity_poly.pdbx_strand_id
1 'polypeptide(L)' 'MNEINECPNCLSDELLISENQKTVICSDCGVVKKDGMWLVIKSPQSEAAI' A
#
# COMPACT_ATOMS: atom_id res chain seq x y z
N MET A 1 -7.74 -6.62 20.09
CA MET A 1 -6.50 -6.73 19.30
C MET A 1 -6.60 -5.65 18.24
N ASN A 2 -5.70 -4.66 18.23
CA ASN A 2 -5.71 -3.64 17.19
C ASN A 2 -5.20 -4.30 15.91
N GLU A 3 -6.12 -4.70 15.03
CA GLU A 3 -5.78 -4.95 13.64
C GLU A 3 -5.24 -3.63 13.07
N ILE A 4 -3.97 -3.64 12.67
CA ILE A 4 -3.29 -2.49 12.09
C ILE A 4 -4.01 -2.20 10.75
N ASN A 5 -4.87 -1.18 10.75
CA ASN A 5 -5.63 -0.69 9.58
C ASN A 5 -4.96 0.55 8.99
N GLU A 6 -3.64 0.64 9.09
CA GLU A 6 -2.86 1.78 8.63
C GLU A 6 -2.01 1.37 7.42
N CYS A 7 -1.81 2.30 6.48
CA CYS A 7 -0.88 2.09 5.40
C CYS A 7 0.55 1.94 5.96
N PRO A 8 1.28 0.85 5.67
CA PRO A 8 2.64 0.66 6.19
C PRO A 8 3.67 1.63 5.60
N ASN A 9 3.30 2.38 4.55
CA ASN A 9 4.20 3.30 3.87
C ASN A 9 4.11 4.73 4.40
N CYS A 10 2.89 5.23 4.62
CA CYS A 10 2.65 6.61 5.06
C CYS A 10 1.95 6.73 6.41
N LEU A 11 1.60 5.59 7.04
CA LEU A 11 0.83 5.51 8.29
C LEU A 11 -0.55 6.18 8.20
N SER A 12 -1.07 6.39 6.99
CA SER A 12 -2.40 6.93 6.78
C SER A 12 -3.46 5.86 7.02
N ASP A 13 -4.52 6.24 7.73
CA ASP A 13 -5.73 5.45 7.95
C ASP A 13 -6.70 5.49 6.74
N GLU A 14 -6.42 6.34 5.75
CA GLU A 14 -7.24 6.53 4.55
C GLU A 14 -7.00 5.37 3.56
N LEU A 15 -7.70 4.26 3.79
CA LEU A 15 -7.61 3.03 3.00
C LEU A 15 -8.91 2.75 2.24
N LEU A 16 -8.83 2.64 0.91
CA LEU A 16 -9.90 2.15 0.05
C LEU A 16 -9.86 0.61 0.02
N ILE A 17 -10.83 -0.02 0.66
CA ILE A 17 -10.97 -1.47 0.71
C ILE A 17 -11.97 -1.89 -0.36
N SER A 18 -11.56 -2.78 -1.27
CA SER A 18 -12.46 -3.35 -2.28
C SER A 18 -13.51 -4.23 -1.63
N GLU A 19 -14.72 -4.32 -2.21
CA GLU A 19 -15.85 -5.09 -1.66
C GLU A 19 -15.52 -6.56 -1.39
N ASN A 20 -14.58 -7.12 -2.15
CA ASN A 20 -14.11 -8.50 -1.97
C ASN A 20 -13.05 -8.65 -0.87
N GLN A 21 -12.63 -7.56 -0.22
CA GLN A 21 -11.57 -7.46 0.79
C GLN A 21 -10.21 -8.02 0.35
N LYS A 22 -10.04 -8.31 -0.94
CA LYS A 22 -8.77 -8.83 -1.50
C LYS A 22 -7.79 -7.73 -1.84
N THR A 23 -8.31 -6.53 -2.10
CA THR A 23 -7.52 -5.37 -2.49
C THR A 23 -7.77 -4.22 -1.53
N VAL A 24 -6.71 -3.67 -0.98
CA VAL A 24 -6.73 -2.42 -0.19
C VAL A 24 -5.80 -1.44 -0.87
N ILE A 25 -6.20 -0.19 -1.01
CA ILE A 25 -5.39 0.86 -1.65
C ILE A 25 -5.31 2.01 -0.68
N CYS A 26 -4.10 2.48 -0.38
CA CYS A 26 -3.94 3.71 0.39
C CYS A 26 -4.26 4.91 -0.50
N SER A 27 -5.22 5.73 -0.11
CA SER A 27 -5.61 6.94 -0.84
C SER A 27 -4.51 8.00 -0.85
N ASP A 28 -3.66 8.00 0.18
CA ASP A 28 -2.65 9.04 0.37
C ASP A 28 -1.40 8.80 -0.46
N CYS A 29 -0.81 7.60 -0.35
CA CYS A 29 0.45 7.26 -1.04
C CYS A 29 0.28 6.32 -2.25
N GLY A 30 -0.95 5.84 -2.53
CA GLY A 30 -1.25 4.95 -3.65
C GLY A 30 -0.75 3.51 -3.49
N VAL A 31 -0.21 3.15 -2.34
CA VAL A 31 0.28 1.78 -2.07
C VAL A 31 -0.87 0.79 -2.05
N VAL A 32 -0.70 -0.35 -2.72
CA VAL A 32 -1.75 -1.37 -2.90
C VAL A 32 -1.42 -2.61 -2.07
N LYS A 33 -2.35 -3.08 -1.24
CA LYS A 33 -2.36 -4.43 -0.66
C LYS A 33 -3.19 -5.35 -1.54
N LYS A 34 -2.63 -6.46 -1.99
CA LYS A 34 -3.36 -7.48 -2.76
C LYS A 34 -3.14 -8.85 -2.12
N ASP A 35 -4.22 -9.58 -1.89
CA ASP A 35 -4.21 -10.91 -1.27
C ASP A 35 -3.44 -10.93 0.07
N GLY A 36 -3.60 -9.88 0.88
CA GLY A 36 -2.92 -9.75 2.17
C GLY A 36 -1.51 -9.15 2.11
N MET A 37 -0.92 -9.00 0.93
CA MET A 37 0.45 -8.54 0.73
C MET A 37 0.52 -7.10 0.21
N TRP A 38 1.28 -6.23 0.88
CA TRP A 38 1.49 -4.85 0.44
C TRP A 38 2.50 -4.80 -0.71
N LEU A 39 2.02 -4.40 -1.89
CA LEU A 39 2.80 -4.09 -3.08
C LEU A 39 3.38 -2.68 -2.92
N VAL A 40 4.42 -2.57 -2.10
CA VAL A 40 5.21 -1.34 -2.03
C VAL A 40 6.07 -1.30 -3.28
N ILE A 41 5.60 -0.56 -4.29
CA ILE A 41 6.40 -0.27 -5.47
C ILE A 41 7.48 0.70 -5.01
N LYS A 42 8.61 0.17 -4.53
CA LYS A 42 9.85 0.93 -4.60
C LYS A 42 10.04 1.15 -6.08
N SER A 43 9.79 2.38 -6.56
CA SER A 43 10.27 2.81 -7.87
C SER A 43 11.69 2.24 -7.97
N PRO A 44 12.02 1.44 -9.01
CA PRO A 44 13.42 1.15 -9.25
C PRO A 44 14.02 2.54 -9.34
N GLN A 45 14.85 2.91 -8.37
CA GLN A 45 15.73 4.05 -8.55
C GLN A 45 16.44 3.70 -9.83
N SER A 46 16.08 4.41 -10.89
CA SER A 46 16.77 4.36 -12.13
C SER A 46 18.11 5.02 -11.81
N GLU A 47 18.99 4.28 -11.16
CA GLU A 47 20.43 4.40 -11.39
C GLU A 47 20.65 3.87 -12.80
N ALA A 48 20.14 4.63 -13.78
CA ALA A 48 20.86 4.80 -15.01
C ALA A 48 22.15 5.50 -14.59
N ALA A 49 23.15 4.69 -14.25
CA ALA A 49 24.53 5.11 -14.21
C ALA A 49 24.84 5.74 -15.58
N ILE A 50 25.01 7.06 -15.58
CA ILE A 50 25.67 7.81 -16.64
C ILE A 50 26.97 8.35 -16.08
#